data_AF-A0A9E5M5X5-F1
#
_entry.id   AF-A0A9E5M5X5-F1
#
_cell.length_a   1.000
_cell.length_b   1.000
_cell.length_c   1.000
_cell.angle_alpha   90.00
_cell.angle_beta   90.00
_cell.angle_gamma   90.00
#
_symmetry.space_group_name_H-M   'P 1'
#
loop_
_entity.id
_entity.type
_entity.pdbx_description
1 polymer ?
#
loop_
_entity_poly.entity_id
_entity_poly.type
_entity_poly.pdbx_seq_one_letter_code
_entity_poly.pdbx_strand_id
1 'polypeptide(L)'
;MDLIITVCDNAAGEVCPYWPGQPATAHWGYADPSEVQGGDDQKRAAFLQTLHLIRKRLEIFVNLPERSLSRLSIEQTARDLAQD
;
A
#
# COMPACT_ATOMS: atom_id res chain seq x y z
N MET A 1 2.50 14.98 -7.92
CA MET A 1 2.33 13.72 -7.16
C MET A 1 1.04 13.85 -6.41
N ASP A 2 0.11 12.92 -6.63
CA ASP A 2 -1.29 13.07 -6.19
C ASP A 2 -1.63 12.20 -4.98
N LEU A 3 -0.96 11.05 -4.84
CA LEU A 3 -1.15 10.08 -3.76
C LEU A 3 0.17 9.45 -3.33
N ILE A 4 0.32 9.20 -2.03
CA ILE A 4 1.39 8.42 -1.41
C ILE A 4 0.76 7.25 -0.67
N ILE A 5 1.30 6.04 -0.88
CA ILE A 5 0.91 4.83 -0.18
C ILE A 5 2.12 4.31 0.60
N THR A 6 2.03 4.28 1.92
CA THR A 6 3.03 3.62 2.78
C THR A 6 2.62 2.17 3.01
N VAL A 7 3.58 1.24 3.06
CA VAL A 7 3.28 -0.22 3.01
C VAL A 7 3.75 -1.03 4.22
N CYS A 8 4.62 -0.47 5.05
CA CYS A 8 4.99 -1.07 6.33
C CYS A 8 4.72 -0.07 7.45
N ASP A 9 4.47 -0.58 8.66
CA ASP A 9 4.19 0.27 9.83
C ASP A 9 5.36 1.21 10.12
N ASN A 10 6.60 0.75 9.85
CA ASN A 10 7.79 1.58 9.95
C ASN A 10 7.71 2.79 8.99
N ALA A 11 7.33 2.58 7.73
CA ALA A 11 7.14 3.66 6.77
C ALA A 11 5.92 4.55 7.09
N ALA A 12 4.91 4.03 7.79
CA ALA A 12 3.76 4.82 8.23
C ALA A 12 4.10 5.76 9.40
N GLY A 13 5.00 5.33 10.29
CA GLY A 13 5.45 6.09 11.46
C GLY A 13 6.66 6.99 11.22
N GLU A 14 7.34 6.83 10.08
CA GLU A 14 8.47 7.68 9.70
C GLU A 14 8.03 9.11 9.33
N VAL A 15 8.92 10.07 9.59
CA VAL A 15 8.74 11.44 9.12
C VAL A 15 8.78 11.41 7.60
N CYS A 16 7.61 11.53 6.98
CA CYS A 16 7.50 11.61 5.53
C CYS A 16 8.36 12.77 5.00
N PRO A 17 9.10 12.57 3.89
CA PRO A 17 9.81 13.66 3.23
C PRO A 17 8.87 14.83 2.92
N TYR A 18 9.40 16.04 2.80
CA TYR A 18 8.60 17.17 2.35
C TYR A 18 8.16 16.95 0.89
N TRP A 19 6.86 16.78 0.68
CA TRP A 19 6.26 16.65 -0.64
C TRP A 19 5.52 17.94 -1.01
N PRO A 20 6.00 18.70 -2.01
CA PRO A 20 5.31 19.88 -2.52
C PRO A 20 3.88 19.52 -2.94
N GLY A 21 2.90 20.33 -2.52
CA GLY A 21 1.49 20.15 -2.91
C GLY A 21 0.64 19.23 -2.03
N GLN A 22 1.19 18.71 -0.91
CA GLN A 22 0.50 17.91 0.11
C GLN A 22 -0.34 16.77 -0.52
N PRO A 23 0.29 15.79 -1.18
CA PRO A 23 -0.43 14.68 -1.81
C PRO A 23 -1.33 13.97 -0.80
N ALA A 24 -2.39 13.34 -1.31
CA ALA A 24 -3.20 12.43 -0.50
C ALA A 24 -2.30 11.32 0.09
N THR A 25 -2.67 10.79 1.25
CA THR A 25 -1.91 9.71 1.91
C THR A 25 -2.82 8.56 2.34
N ALA A 26 -2.35 7.34 2.10
CA ALA A 26 -2.95 6.10 2.57
C ALA A 26 -1.85 5.17 3.10
N HIS A 27 -2.23 4.27 4.01
CA HIS A 27 -1.35 3.26 4.55
C HIS A 27 -1.92 1.87 4.29
N TRP A 28 -1.18 1.02 3.58
CA TRP A 28 -1.50 -0.37 3.32
C TRP A 28 -0.56 -1.26 4.10
N GLY A 29 -0.88 -1.55 5.37
CA GLY A 29 -0.03 -2.39 6.20
C GLY A 29 0.11 -3.81 5.63
N TYR A 30 1.35 -4.28 5.54
CA TYR A 30 1.70 -5.68 5.29
C TYR A 30 2.74 -6.13 6.30
N ALA A 31 2.72 -7.43 6.64
CA ALA A 31 3.82 -8.05 7.36
C ALA A 31 5.10 -7.96 6.52
N ASP A 32 6.21 -7.57 7.15
CA ASP A 32 7.51 -7.50 6.48
C ASP A 32 8.01 -8.92 6.18
N PRO A 33 8.10 -9.33 4.89
CA PRO A 33 8.53 -10.68 4.54
C PRO A 33 10.02 -10.91 4.82
N SER A 34 10.82 -9.85 5.01
CA SER A 34 12.25 -9.95 5.33
C SER A 34 12.51 -10.32 6.80
N GLU A 35 11.57 -10.04 7.69
CA GLU A 35 11.64 -10.38 9.12
C GLU A 35 11.26 -11.85 9.40
N VAL A 36 10.71 -12.56 8.41
CA VAL A 36 10.31 -13.96 8.54
C VAL A 36 11.53 -14.87 8.75
N GLN A 37 11.54 -15.55 9.89
CA GLN A 37 12.55 -16.53 10.26
C GLN A 37 12.20 -17.91 9.69
N GLY A 38 13.23 -18.70 9.38
CA GLY A 38 13.07 -20.06 8.86
C GLY A 38 13.91 -20.35 7.62
N GLY A 39 13.57 -21.46 6.95
CA GLY A 39 14.23 -21.89 5.72
C GLY A 39 13.86 -21.07 4.48
N ASP A 40 14.60 -21.26 3.40
CA ASP A 40 14.42 -20.49 2.16
C ASP A 40 13.00 -20.59 1.58
N ASP A 41 12.36 -21.75 1.68
CA ASP A 41 10.99 -21.94 1.21
C ASP A 41 9.97 -21.13 2.03
N GLN A 42 10.18 -21.00 3.35
CA GLN A 42 9.31 -20.22 4.23
C GLN A 42 9.45 -18.72 3.93
N LYS A 43 10.69 -18.26 3.76
CA LYS A 43 10.97 -16.87 3.34
C LYS A 43 10.35 -16.59 1.98
N ARG A 44 10.57 -17.46 0.99
CA ARG A 44 9.99 -17.31 -0.34
C ARG A 44 8.46 -17.26 -0.30
N ALA A 45 7.83 -18.10 0.50
CA ALA A 45 6.38 -18.08 0.69
C ALA A 45 5.89 -16.73 1.25
N ALA A 46 6.58 -16.17 2.25
CA ALA A 46 6.26 -14.86 2.82
C ALA A 46 6.35 -13.73 1.77
N PHE A 47 7.44 -13.69 0.99
CA PHE A 47 7.58 -12.71 -0.10
C PHE A 47 6.47 -12.84 -1.14
N LEU A 48 6.12 -14.07 -1.54
CA LEU A 48 5.03 -14.32 -2.49
C LEU A 48 3.68 -13.88 -1.94
N GLN A 49 3.40 -14.12 -0.66
CA GLN A 49 2.17 -13.67 -0.01
C GLN A 49 2.08 -12.14 -0.02
N THR A 50 3.13 -11.43 0.43
CA THR A 50 3.16 -9.96 0.42
C THR A 50 2.99 -9.41 -1.01
N LEU A 51 3.66 -10.00 -2.00
CA LEU A 51 3.49 -9.63 -3.41
C LEU A 51 2.03 -9.79 -3.87
N HIS A 52 1.38 -10.89 -3.53
CA HIS A 52 0.01 -11.16 -3.95
C HIS A 52 -0.98 -10.16 -3.34
N LEU A 53 -0.78 -9.79 -2.07
CA LEU A 53 -1.59 -8.78 -1.38
C LEU A 53 -1.43 -7.39 -2.01
N ILE A 54 -0.19 -6.96 -2.25
CA ILE A 54 0.10 -5.69 -2.93
C ILE A 54 -0.55 -5.67 -4.32
N ARG A 55 -0.36 -6.75 -5.09
CA ARG A 55 -0.91 -6.87 -6.44
C ARG A 55 -2.43 -6.78 -6.44
N LYS A 56 -3.12 -7.49 -5.55
CA LYS A 56 -4.58 -7.47 -5.45
C LYS A 56 -5.11 -6.05 -5.20
N ARG A 57 -4.53 -5.33 -4.24
CA ARG A 57 -4.95 -3.96 -3.93
C ARG A 57 -4.65 -2.99 -5.07
N LEU A 58 -3.49 -3.11 -5.72
CA LEU A 58 -3.15 -2.31 -6.90
C LEU A 58 -4.10 -2.59 -8.07
N GLU A 59 -4.42 -3.85 -8.35
CA GLU A 59 -5.34 -4.22 -9.44
C GLU A 59 -6.73 -3.61 -9.22
N ILE A 60 -7.26 -3.63 -8.00
CA ILE A 60 -8.54 -2.98 -7.69
C ILE A 60 -8.41 -1.46 -7.87
N PHE A 61 -7.34 -0.87 -7.35
CA PHE A 61 -7.13 0.57 -7.35
C PHE A 61 -6.95 1.17 -8.77
N VAL A 62 -6.25 0.48 -9.67
CA VAL A 62 -6.02 0.99 -11.04
C VAL A 62 -7.21 0.76 -11.98
N ASN A 63 -8.15 -0.12 -11.61
CA ASN A 63 -9.35 -0.42 -12.39
C ASN A 63 -10.60 0.32 -11.86
N LEU A 64 -10.41 1.39 -11.09
CA LEU A 64 -11.54 2.19 -10.59
C LEU A 64 -12.27 2.88 -11.74
N PRO A 65 -13.62 2.92 -11.72
CA PRO A 65 -14.40 3.57 -12.76
C PRO A 65 -14.09 5.07 -12.84
N GLU A 66 -14.14 5.66 -14.03
CA GLU A 66 -13.72 7.06 -14.27
C GLU A 66 -14.44 8.11 -13.41
N ARG A 67 -15.64 7.81 -12.92
CA ARG A 67 -16.39 8.67 -11.99
C ARG A 67 -15.76 8.78 -10.59
N SER A 68 -14.76 7.96 -10.31
CA SER A 68 -14.03 7.88 -9.04
C SER A 68 -12.66 8.59 -9.08
N LEU A 69 -12.36 9.38 -10.12
CA LEU A 69 -11.04 9.99 -10.34
C LEU A 69 -10.84 11.38 -9.70
N SER A 70 -11.72 11.79 -8.78
CA SER A 70 -11.46 13.00 -7.97
C SER A 70 -10.33 12.74 -6.96
N ARG A 71 -9.59 13.77 -6.56
CA ARG A 71 -8.52 13.65 -5.55
C ARG A 71 -9.03 13.07 -4.22
N LEU A 72 -10.23 13.49 -3.79
CA LEU A 72 -10.88 13.00 -2.58
C LEU A 72 -11.29 11.52 -2.69
N SER A 73 -11.83 11.11 -3.85
CA SER A 73 -12.20 9.71 -4.07
C SER A 73 -10.97 8.80 -4.20
N ILE A 74 -9.88 9.29 -4.79
CA ILE A 74 -8.60 8.56 -4.84
C ILE A 74 -8.06 8.30 -3.44
N GLU A 75 -8.06 9.32 -2.57
CA GLU A 75 -7.64 9.18 -1.17
C GLU A 75 -8.53 8.21 -0.40
N GLN A 76 -9.86 8.37 -0.52
CA GLN A 76 -10.83 7.53 0.18
C GLN A 76 -10.71 6.07 -0.25
N THR A 77 -10.68 5.80 -1.57
CA THR A 77 -10.57 4.44 -2.07
C THR A 77 -9.24 3.80 -1.68
N ALA A 78 -8.13 4.55 -1.69
CA ALA A 78 -6.86 4.04 -1.19
C ALA A 78 -6.95 3.68 0.30
N ARG A 79 -7.66 4.44 1.13
CA ARG A 79 -7.86 4.09 2.55
C ARG A 79 -8.78 2.90 2.75
N ASP A 80 -9.86 2.80 1.99
CA ASP A 80 -10.82 1.70 2.11
C ASP A 80 -10.15 0.35 1.78
N LEU A 81 -9.30 0.32 0.74
CA LEU A 81 -8.52 -0.88 0.37
C LEU A 81 -7.49 -1.31 1.42
N ALA A 82 -7.18 -0.47 2.41
CA ALA A 82 -6.32 -0.85 3.52
C ALA A 82 -7.02 -1.78 4.53
N GLN A 83 -8.36 -1.75 4.58
CA GLN A 83 -9.16 -2.48 5.56
C GLN A 83 -9.60 -3.88 5.08
N ASP A 84 -9.41 -4.17 3.79
CA ASP A 84 -9.67 -5.46 3.13
C ASP A 84 -8.40 -6.35 3.02
#